data_AF-A0A133NIW0-F1
#
_entry.id   AF-A0A133NIW0-F1
#
_cell.length_a   1.000
_cell.length_b   1.000
_cell.length_c   1.000
_cell.angle_alpha   90.00
_cell.angle_beta   90.00
_cell.angle_gamma   90.00
#
_symmetry.space_group_name_H-M   'P 1'
#
loop_
_entity.id
_entity.type
_entity.pdbx_description
1 polymer ?
#
loop_
_entity_poly.entity_id
_entity_poly.type
_entity_poly.pdbx_seq_one_letter_code
_entity_poly.pdbx_strand_id
1 'polypeptide(L)' 'RTVLVVAHHLKTIQKADQILVFQKGNLLEKGKHGELLAKNGYYTKLWKAQYEV' A
#
# COMPACT_ATOMS: atom_id res chain seq x y z
N ARG A 1 -14.36 3.83 15.77
CA ARG A 1 -13.66 5.05 15.29
C ARG A 1 -13.00 4.70 13.97
N THR A 2 -13.28 5.45 12.91
CA THR A 2 -12.70 5.20 11.57
C THR A 2 -11.70 6.30 11.25
N VAL A 3 -10.55 5.95 10.69
CA VAL A 3 -9.50 6.91 10.31
C VAL A 3 -9.07 6.60 8.88
N LEU A 4 -9.04 7.64 8.04
CA LEU A 4 -8.49 7.57 6.70
C LEU A 4 -7.13 8.26 6.71
N VAL A 5 -6.09 7.57 6.24
CA VAL A 5 -4.73 8.09 6.17
C VAL A 5 -4.24 8.03 4.74
N VAL A 6 -3.80 9.17 4.20
CA VAL A 6 -3.08 9.26 2.94
C VAL A 6 -1.60 9.41 3.26
N ALA A 7 -0.75 8.55 2.69
CA ALA A 7 0.66 8.52 3.01
C ALA A 7 1.54 8.52 1.76
N HIS A 8 2.62 9.29 1.81
CA HIS A 8 3.71 9.24 0.83
C HIS A 8 4.74 8.15 1.17
N HIS A 9 4.90 7.84 2.45
CA HIS A 9 5.79 6.79 2.95
C HIS A 9 4.99 5.54 3.27
N LEU A 10 5.31 4.42 2.62
CA LEU A 10 4.52 3.21 2.81
C LEU A 10 4.66 2.58 4.22
N LYS A 11 5.76 2.87 4.96
CA LYS A 11 5.93 2.40 6.35
C LYS A 11 4.84 2.89 7.31
N THR A 12 4.30 4.09 7.10
CA THR A 12 3.29 4.65 8.03
C THR A 12 1.95 3.94 7.94
N ILE A 13 1.63 3.36 6.77
CA ILE A 13 0.38 2.63 6.51
C ILE A 13 0.55 1.11 6.60
N GLN A 14 1.73 0.60 6.98
CA GLN A 14 2.01 -0.83 7.05
C GLN A 14 1.06 -1.58 7.99
N LYS A 15 0.66 -0.93 9.10
CA LYS A 15 -0.25 -1.49 10.11
C LYS A 15 -1.73 -1.18 9.83
N ALA A 16 -2.07 -0.59 8.69
CA ALA A 16 -3.46 -0.29 8.37
C ALA A 16 -4.26 -1.58 8.19
N ASP A 17 -5.49 -1.59 8.70
CA ASP A 17 -6.43 -2.70 8.52
C ASP A 17 -6.77 -2.94 7.04
N GLN A 18 -6.73 -1.86 6.24
CA GLN A 18 -6.90 -1.90 4.81
C GLN A 18 -6.07 -0.81 4.13
N ILE A 19 -5.33 -1.18 3.09
CA ILE A 19 -4.57 -0.29 2.22
C ILE A 19 -5.28 -0.24 0.86
N LEU A 20 -5.42 0.96 0.31
CA LEU A 20 -5.99 1.23 -1.01
C LEU A 20 -4.91 1.87 -1.87
N VAL A 21 -4.58 1.24 -3.00
CA VAL A 21 -3.52 1.69 -3.89
C VAL A 21 -4.14 2.30 -5.13
N PHE A 22 -3.91 3.60 -5.31
CA PHE A 22 -4.42 4.35 -6.43
C PHE A 22 -3.32 4.68 -7.44
N GLN A 23 -3.68 4.67 -8.71
CA GLN A 23 -2.85 5.20 -9.80
C GLN A 23 -3.72 5.95 -10.79
N LYS A 24 -3.37 7.21 -11.08
CA LYS A 24 -4.08 8.07 -12.04
C LYS A 24 -5.61 8.11 -11.80
N GLY A 25 -6.02 8.16 -10.54
CA GLY A 25 -7.45 8.19 -10.15
C GLY A 25 -8.15 6.83 -10.11
N ASN A 26 -7.48 5.74 -10.52
CA ASN A 26 -8.06 4.39 -10.48
C ASN A 26 -7.55 3.59 -9.27
N LEU A 27 -8.45 2.88 -8.61
CA LEU A 27 -8.08 1.91 -7.56
C LEU A 27 -7.51 0.65 -8.22
N LEU A 28 -6.22 0.42 -8.07
CA LEU A 28 -5.56 -0.76 -8.62
C LEU A 28 -5.63 -1.96 -7.68
N GLU A 29 -5.36 -1.73 -6.40
CA GLU A 29 -5.27 -2.81 -5.42
C GLU A 29 -5.85 -2.41 -4.08
N LYS A 30 -6.41 -3.40 -3.37
CA LYS A 30 -6.86 -3.26 -1.99
C LYS A 30 -6.52 -4.51 -1.18
N GLY A 31 -6.20 -4.32 0.09
CA GLY A 31 -5.92 -5.41 1.03
C GLY A 31 -5.03 -4.98 2.18
N LYS A 32 -4.61 -5.93 3.01
CA LYS A 32 -3.60 -5.70 4.05
C LYS A 32 -2.19 -5.66 3.46
N HIS A 33 -1.24 -5.08 4.18
CA HIS A 33 0.17 -5.02 3.77
C HIS A 33 0.71 -6.40 3.33
N GLY A 34 0.53 -7.44 4.15
CA GLY A 34 1.01 -8.79 3.83
C GLY A 34 0.35 -9.40 2.58
N GLU A 35 -0.95 -9.17 2.40
CA GLU A 35 -1.69 -9.66 1.22
C GLU A 35 -1.22 -8.96 -0.06
N LEU A 36 -0.97 -7.65 0.00
CA LEU A 36 -0.50 -6.86 -1.13
C LEU A 36 0.96 -7.18 -1.49
N LEU A 37 1.79 -7.51 -0.50
CA LEU A 37 3.13 -8.03 -0.72
C LEU A 37 3.10 -9.43 -1.37
N ALA A 38 2.22 -10.31 -0.90
CA ALA A 38 2.08 -11.66 -1.46
C ALA A 38 1.57 -11.65 -2.92
N LYS A 39 0.73 -10.67 -3.28
CA LYS A 39 0.26 -10.47 -4.66
C LYS A 39 1.36 -10.04 -5.63
N ASN A 40 2.52 -9.59 -5.14
CA ASN A 40 3.63 -9.08 -5.93
C ASN A 40 3.19 -8.01 -6.98
N GLY A 41 2.18 -7.22 -6.62
CA GLY A 41 1.52 -6.24 -7.49
C GLY A 41 2.21 -4.88 -7.51
N TYR A 42 1.43 -3.83 -7.81
CA TYR A 42 1.93 -2.46 -7.87
C TYR A 42 2.40 -1.96 -6.51
N TYR A 43 1.68 -2.32 -5.43
CA TYR A 43 2.10 -2.05 -4.06
C TYR A 43 3.50 -2.58 -3.77
N THR A 44 3.79 -3.81 -4.17
CA THR A 44 5.09 -4.45 -3.91
C THR A 44 6.20 -3.74 -4.67
N LYS A 45 5.97 -3.33 -5.92
CA LYS A 45 6.93 -2.53 -6.69
C LYS A 45 7.25 -1.21 -6.00
N LEU A 46 6.23 -0.50 -5.52
CA LEU A 46 6.41 0.75 -4.77
C LEU A 46 7.16 0.54 -3.46
N TRP A 47 6.81 -0.54 -2.73
CA TRP A 47 7.47 -0.90 -1.48
C TRP A 47 8.97 -1.16 -1.68
N LYS A 48 9.32 -1.97 -2.69
CA LYS A 48 10.70 -2.27 -3.05
C LYS A 48 11.47 -1.01 -3.43
N ALA A 49 10.89 -0.16 -4.27
CA ALA A 49 11.53 1.10 -4.68
C ALA A 49 11.82 2.05 -3.51
N GLN A 50 11.06 1.99 -2.42
CA GLN A 50 11.29 2.85 -1.25
C GLN A 50 12.23 2.24 -0.19
N TYR A 51 12.33 0.92 -0.10
CA TYR A 51 12.95 0.26 1.07
C TYR A 51 13.90 -0.89 0.75
N GLU A 52 13.94 -1.37 -0.50
CA GLU A 52 14.83 -2.45 -0.94
C GLU A 52 15.88 -1.83 -1.88
N VAL A 53 17.06 -1.52 -1.31
CA VAL A 53 18.29 -1.17 -2.03
C VAL A 53 19.18 -2.39 -2.08
#